data_AF-A0A2A7HQM0-F1
#
_entry.id   AF-A0A2A7HQM0-F1
#
_cell.length_a   1.000
_cell.length_b   1.000
_cell.length_c   1.000
_cell.angle_alpha   90.00
_cell.angle_beta   90.00
_cell.angle_gamma   90.00
#
_symmetry.space_group_name_H-M   'P 1'
#
loop_
_entity.id
_entity.type
_entity.pdbx_description
1 polymer ?
#
loop_
_entity_poly.entity_id
_entity_poly.type
_entity_poly.pdbx_seq_one_letter_code
_entity_poly.pdbx_strand_id
1 'polypeptide(L)'
;MAWISLILAGLFEMFGVAMINKLHKDRNWQSLVLLILGFGLSFIFLAYAMKTLPMGTAYAIWTGIGASGGAILGMVLGAAIGLKLVS
;
A
#
# COMPACT_ATOMS: atom_id res chain seq x y z
N MET A 1 -18.49 5.78 -9.93
CA MET A 1 -17.49 4.72 -10.23
C MET A 1 -16.71 4.32 -8.98
N ALA A 2 -17.42 4.01 -7.89
CA ALA A 2 -16.84 3.85 -6.56
C ALA A 2 -15.85 2.70 -6.42
N TRP A 3 -16.07 1.64 -7.19
CA TRP A 3 -15.20 0.47 -7.29
C TRP A 3 -13.81 0.81 -7.83
N ILE A 4 -13.73 1.68 -8.85
CA ILE A 4 -12.45 2.10 -9.44
C ILE A 4 -11.64 2.91 -8.43
N SER A 5 -12.29 3.85 -7.72
CA SER A 5 -11.66 4.58 -6.61
C SER A 5 -11.17 3.67 -5.49
N LEU A 6 -11.87 2.57 -5.21
CA LEU A 6 -11.49 1.58 -4.20
C LEU A 6 -10.24 0.79 -4.59
N ILE A 7 -10.18 0.34 -5.84
CA ILE A 7 -8.99 -0.32 -6.39
C ILE A 7 -7.81 0.67 -6.42
N LEU A 8 -8.06 1.92 -6.82
CA LEU A 8 -7.04 2.97 -6.84
C LEU A 8 -6.51 3.28 -5.43
N ALA A 9 -7.40 3.30 -4.42
CA ALA A 9 -7.02 3.46 -3.02
C ALA A 9 -6.06 2.36 -2.56
N GLY A 10 -6.38 1.10 -2.86
CA GLY A 10 -5.52 -0.04 -2.52
C GLY A 10 -4.18 -0.04 -3.27
N LEU A 11 -4.15 0.42 -4.53
CA LEU A 11 -2.90 0.60 -5.28
C LEU A 11 -2.00 1.68 -4.68
N PHE A 12 -2.59 2.81 -4.27
CA PHE A 12 -1.85 3.87 -3.57
C PHE A 12 -1.29 3.40 -2.23
N GLU A 13 -2.03 2.57 -1.51
CA GLU A 13 -1.54 1.95 -0.27
C GLU A 13 -0.34 1.03 -0.54
N MET A 14 -0.42 0.18 -1.57
CA MET A 14 0.70 -0.63 -2.04
C MET A 14 1.94 0.21 -2.36
N PHE A 15 1.74 1.34 -3.05
CA PHE A 15 2.81 2.27 -3.40
C PHE A 15 3.44 2.90 -2.14
N GLY A 16 2.60 3.25 -1.15
CA GLY A 16 3.04 3.72 0.17
C GLY A 16 3.91 2.69 0.88
N VAL A 17 3.47 1.42 0.94
CA VAL A 17 4.23 0.32 1.56
C VAL A 17 5.56 0.07 0.83
N ALA A 18 5.59 0.15 -0.50
CA ALA A 18 6.82 0.05 -1.26
C ALA A 18 7.81 1.18 -0.92
N MET A 19 7.30 2.41 -0.70
CA MET A 19 8.13 3.55 -0.29
C MET A 19 8.64 3.45 1.16
N ILE A 20 7.93 2.79 2.09
CA ILE A 20 8.47 2.42 3.43
C ILE A 20 9.77 1.63 3.26
N ASN A 21 9.74 0.67 2.35
CA ASN A 21 10.88 -0.21 2.14
C ASN A 21 12.06 0.55 1.52
N LYS A 22 11.78 1.46 0.58
CA LYS A 22 12.80 2.36 0.01
C LYS A 22 13.34 3.35 1.04
N LEU A 23 12.49 3.82 1.96
CA LEU A 23 12.88 4.68 3.09
C LEU A 23 13.83 3.95 4.05
N HIS A 24 13.59 2.66 4.33
CA HIS A 24 14.49 1.86 5.17
C HIS A 24 15.90 1.69 4.56
N LYS A 25 16.01 1.69 3.23
CA LYS A 25 17.28 1.47 2.53
C LYS A 25 18.11 2.75 2.36
N ASP A 26 17.47 3.88 2.02
CA ASP A 26 18.18 5.12 1.68
C ASP A 26 17.88 6.32 2.59
N ARG A 27 17.07 6.15 3.65
CA ARG A 27 16.72 7.20 4.65
C ARG A 27 16.43 8.58 4.06
N ASN A 28 15.80 8.62 2.88
CA ASN A 28 15.55 9.85 2.15
C ASN A 28 14.24 10.50 2.62
N TRP A 29 14.31 11.78 3.03
CA TRP A 29 13.16 12.58 3.47
C TRP A 29 12.02 12.61 2.43
N GLN A 30 12.38 12.54 1.14
CA GLN A 30 11.43 12.48 0.02
C GLN A 30 10.53 11.23 0.09
N SER A 31 11.05 10.08 0.54
CA SER A 31 10.28 8.85 0.67
C SER A 31 9.26 8.92 1.81
N LEU A 32 9.57 9.66 2.87
CA LEU A 32 8.68 9.88 4.01
C LEU A 32 7.51 10.79 3.62
N VAL A 33 7.78 11.85 2.84
CA VAL A 33 6.73 12.73 2.30
C VAL A 33 5.81 11.98 1.34
N LEU A 34 6.38 11.17 0.43
CA LEU A 34 5.62 10.36 -0.53
C LEU A 34 4.79 9.27 0.17
N LEU A 35 5.28 8.73 1.29
CA LEU A 35 4.52 7.81 2.13
C LEU A 35 3.26 8.47 2.71
N ILE A 36 3.42 9.61 3.38
CA ILE A 36 2.31 10.32 4.03
C ILE A 36 1.29 10.72 2.98
N LEU A 37 1.75 11.22 1.81
CA LEU A 37 0.87 11.53 0.68
C LEU A 37 0.17 10.29 0.13
N GLY A 38 0.87 9.17 -0.04
CA GLY A 38 0.28 7.94 -0.58
C GLY A 38 -0.80 7.35 0.33
N PHE A 39 -0.53 7.28 1.63
CA PHE A 39 -1.52 6.87 2.63
C PHE A 39 -2.68 7.87 2.73
N GLY A 40 -2.39 9.17 2.78
CA GLY A 40 -3.41 10.21 2.83
C GLY A 40 -4.35 10.17 1.63
N LEU A 41 -3.80 10.03 0.42
CA LEU A 41 -4.59 9.88 -0.80
C LEU A 41 -5.40 8.58 -0.79
N SER A 42 -4.83 7.46 -0.34
CA SER A 42 -5.54 6.19 -0.20
C SER A 42 -6.77 6.32 0.70
N PHE A 43 -6.63 6.95 1.87
CA PHE A 43 -7.74 7.19 2.78
C PHE A 43 -8.82 8.10 2.20
N ILE A 44 -8.45 9.13 1.44
CA ILE A 44 -9.41 10.03 0.78
C ILE A 44 -10.22 9.26 -0.27
N PHE A 45 -9.56 8.43 -1.09
CA PHE A 45 -10.24 7.61 -2.10
C PHE A 45 -11.12 6.51 -1.46
N LEU A 46 -10.69 5.94 -0.34
CA LEU A 46 -11.49 5.00 0.44
C LEU A 46 -12.74 5.67 1.01
N ALA A 47 -12.59 6.82 1.67
CA ALA A 47 -13.71 7.60 2.20
C ALA A 47 -14.71 7.99 1.11
N TYR A 48 -14.21 8.30 -0.09
CA TYR A 48 -15.05 8.57 -1.25
C TYR A 48 -15.82 7.33 -1.72
N ALA A 49 -15.17 6.16 -1.79
CA ALA A 49 -15.82 4.92 -2.17
C ALA A 49 -16.89 4.47 -1.15
N MET A 50 -16.65 4.72 0.14
CA MET A 50 -17.57 4.42 1.25
C MET A 50 -18.84 5.28 1.24
N LYS A 51 -18.89 6.41 0.51
CA LYS A 51 -20.14 7.17 0.31
C LYS A 51 -21.19 6.39 -0.48
N THR A 52 -20.76 5.40 -1.24
CA THR A 52 -21.60 4.64 -2.18
C THR A 52 -21.61 3.14 -1.93
N LEU A 53 -20.53 2.60 -1.35
CA LEU A 53 -20.40 1.18 -1.03
C LEU A 53 -20.61 0.95 0.46
N PRO A 54 -21.21 -0.19 0.86
CA PRO A 54 -21.27 -0.58 2.25
C PRO A 54 -19.86 -0.61 2.86
N MET A 55 -19.73 -0.01 4.05
CA MET A 55 -18.46 0.12 4.76
C MET A 55 -17.73 -1.22 4.88
N GLY A 56 -18.43 -2.31 5.19
CA GLY A 56 -17.84 -3.66 5.30
C GLY A 56 -17.22 -4.16 4.00
N THR A 57 -17.89 -3.98 2.85
CA THR A 57 -17.37 -4.38 1.54
C THR A 57 -16.17 -3.55 1.15
N ALA A 58 -16.24 -2.24 1.36
CA ALA A 58 -15.14 -1.33 1.06
C ALA A 58 -13.88 -1.68 1.86
N TYR A 59 -14.01 -1.89 3.18
CA TYR A 59 -12.88 -2.26 4.03
C TYR A 59 -12.30 -3.63 3.68
N ALA A 60 -13.14 -4.64 3.43
CA ALA A 60 -12.69 -5.98 3.09
C ALA A 60 -11.81 -5.98 1.82
N ILE A 61 -12.21 -5.23 0.80
CA ILE A 61 -11.45 -5.12 -0.45
C ILE A 61 -10.18 -4.31 -0.24
N TRP A 62 -10.28 -3.16 0.42
CA TRP A 62 -9.13 -2.29 0.70
C TRP A 62 -8.04 -3.04 1.48
N THR A 63 -8.41 -3.67 2.60
CA THR A 63 -7.49 -4.50 3.40
C THR A 63 -6.97 -5.71 2.61
N GLY A 64 -7.78 -6.35 1.77
CA GLY A 64 -7.35 -7.46 0.93
C GLY A 64 -6.27 -7.07 -0.09
N ILE A 65 -6.43 -5.90 -0.73
CA ILE A 65 -5.43 -5.35 -1.67
C ILE A 65 -4.15 -4.97 -0.92
N GLY A 66 -4.26 -4.29 0.23
CA GLY A 66 -3.11 -3.94 1.07
C GLY A 66 -2.35 -5.16 1.58
N ALA A 67 -3.06 -6.20 2.05
CA ALA A 67 -2.45 -7.43 2.56
C ALA A 67 -1.76 -8.24 1.46
N SER A 68 -2.39 -8.41 0.29
CA SER A 68 -1.78 -9.11 -0.84
C SER A 68 -0.56 -8.35 -1.39
N GLY A 69 -0.66 -7.04 -1.52
CA GLY A 69 0.45 -6.18 -1.90
C GLY A 69 1.62 -6.20 -0.91
N GLY A 70 1.31 -6.12 0.39
CA GLY A 70 2.28 -6.25 1.47
C GLY A 70 2.97 -7.62 1.49
N ALA A 71 2.21 -8.70 1.25
CA ALA A 71 2.77 -10.05 1.14
C ALA A 71 3.71 -10.19 -0.06
N ILE A 72 3.33 -9.68 -1.23
CA ILE A 72 4.19 -9.69 -2.43
C ILE A 72 5.46 -8.88 -2.18
N LEU A 73 5.35 -7.67 -1.64
CA LEU A 73 6.52 -6.85 -1.28
C LEU A 73 7.39 -7.56 -0.25
N GLY A 74 6.78 -8.17 0.76
CA GLY A 74 7.47 -8.97 1.78
C GLY A 74 8.17 -10.20 1.20
N MET A 75 7.59 -10.88 0.21
CA MET A 75 8.23 -11.99 -0.49
C MET A 75 9.37 -11.50 -1.39
N VAL A 76 9.19 -10.43 -2.16
CA VAL A 76 10.23 -9.89 -3.05
C VAL A 76 11.43 -9.39 -2.25
N LEU A 77 11.20 -8.69 -1.13
CA LEU A 77 12.25 -8.19 -0.25
C LEU A 77 12.80 -9.26 0.69
N GLY A 78 11.95 -10.12 1.24
CA GLY A 78 12.35 -11.25 2.08
C GLY A 78 13.15 -12.29 1.31
N ALA A 79 12.79 -12.60 0.07
CA ALA A 79 13.60 -13.43 -0.82
C ALA A 79 14.96 -12.78 -1.10
N ALA A 80 15.01 -11.44 -1.26
CA ALA A 80 16.28 -10.73 -1.40
C ALA A 80 17.17 -10.76 -0.13
N ILE A 81 16.57 -10.90 1.05
CA ILE A 81 17.30 -11.04 2.33
C ILE A 81 17.75 -12.49 2.56
N GLY A 82 16.92 -13.48 2.23
CA GLY A 82 17.26 -14.91 2.35
C GLY A 82 18.42 -15.34 1.44
N LEU A 83 18.50 -14.79 0.22
CA LEU A 83 19.62 -15.03 -0.71
C LEU A 83 20.95 -14.44 -0.21
N LYS A 84 20.91 -13.37 0.60
CA LYS A 84 22.11 -12.69 1.12
C LYS A 84 22.76 -13.37 2.32
N LEU A 85 22.07 -14.32 2.96
CA LEU A 85 22.62 -15.12 4.07
C LEU A 85 23.18 -16.47 3.59
N VAL A 86 23.03 -16.79 2.30
CA VAL A 86 23.48 -18.04 1.68
C VAL A 86 24.58 -17.81 0.62
N SER A 87 25.02 -16.57 0.41
CA SER A 87 26.17 -16.20 -0.45
C SER A 87 27.28 -15.51 0.35
#